data_AF-A0A9D2DSH1-F1
#
_entry.id   AF-A0A9D2DSH1-F1
#
_cell.length_a   1.000
_cell.length_b   1.000
_cell.length_c   1.000
_cell.angle_alpha   90.00
_cell.angle_beta   90.00
_cell.angle_gamma   90.00
#
_symmetry.space_group_name_H-M   'P 1'
#
loop_
_entity.id
_entity.type
_entity.pdbx_description
1 polymer ?
#
loop_
_entity_poly.entity_id
_entity_poly.type
_entity_poly.pdbx_seq_one_letter_code
_entity_poly.pdbx_strand_id
1 'polypeptide(L)'
;MLKKLFGGFGGSKFLKRMNPLMELYAHSRNSEKTYQELLALEPLIRTKGERAMFNLNRAGILYDMYRYREAADIMREIPALNPEFDAQCAEMKTKIMAAMTRGEHR
;
A
#
# COMPACT_ATOMS: atom_id res chain seq x y z
N MET A 1 11.55 6.28 2.56
CA MET A 1 11.85 5.56 1.29
C MET A 1 11.03 6.06 0.08
N LEU A 2 9.91 6.79 0.26
CA LEU A 2 8.99 7.18 -0.84
C LEU A 2 9.34 8.49 -1.59
N LYS A 3 10.30 9.30 -1.12
CA LYS A 3 10.55 10.65 -1.69
C LYS A 3 11.27 10.64 -3.06
N LYS A 4 11.95 9.56 -3.43
CA LYS A 4 12.87 9.54 -4.58
C LYS A 4 12.27 9.05 -5.90
N LEU A 5 11.14 8.35 -5.86
CA LEU A 5 10.58 7.66 -7.04
C LEU A 5 9.91 8.57 -8.07
N PHE A 6 9.60 9.82 -7.72
CA PHE A 6 8.78 10.68 -8.56
C PHE A 6 9.12 12.17 -8.36
N GLY A 7 10.30 12.58 -8.82
CA GLY A 7 10.67 14.00 -8.87
C GLY A 7 9.53 14.84 -9.44
N GLY A 8 8.94 15.70 -8.60
CA GLY A 8 7.77 16.52 -8.94
C GLY A 8 6.73 16.73 -7.84
N PHE A 9 6.91 16.21 -6.62
CA PHE A 9 5.85 16.20 -5.58
C PHE A 9 5.88 17.33 -4.54
N GLY A 10 6.08 18.58 -4.98
CA GLY A 10 5.72 19.74 -4.14
C GLY A 10 4.20 19.92 -3.96
N GLY A 11 3.38 19.36 -4.87
CA GLY A 11 1.96 19.69 -5.02
C GLY A 11 0.93 18.63 -4.63
N SER A 12 1.30 17.35 -4.48
CA SER A 12 0.29 16.30 -4.23
C SER A 12 -0.32 16.42 -2.83
N LYS A 13 -1.61 16.75 -2.78
CA LYS A 13 -2.39 16.74 -1.53
C LYS A 13 -2.49 15.33 -0.95
N PHE A 14 -2.57 14.30 -1.81
CA PHE A 14 -2.60 12.91 -1.41
C PHE A 14 -1.30 12.51 -0.69
N LEU A 15 -0.14 12.71 -1.32
CA LEU A 15 1.14 12.31 -0.71
C LEU A 15 1.47 13.08 0.57
N LYS A 16 1.09 14.36 0.64
CA LYS A 16 1.22 15.18 1.86
C LYS A 16 0.44 14.61 3.04
N ARG A 17 -0.62 13.85 2.80
CA ARG A 17 -1.45 13.20 3.84
C ARG A 17 -1.07 11.74 4.06
N MET A 18 -0.79 11.00 2.98
CA MET A 18 -0.45 9.59 3.06
C MET A 18 0.92 9.35 3.72
N ASN A 19 1.95 10.15 3.39
CA ASN A 19 3.28 9.95 3.94
C ASN A 19 3.32 9.99 5.49
N PRO A 20 2.81 11.05 6.16
CA PRO A 20 2.81 11.07 7.62
C PRO A 20 1.91 9.98 8.23
N LEU A 21 0.81 9.60 7.55
CA LEU A 21 -0.03 8.49 7.99
C LEU A 21 0.73 7.16 7.99
N MET A 22 1.50 6.88 6.94
CA MET A 22 2.31 5.66 6.85
C MET A 22 3.50 5.68 7.81
N GLU A 23 4.10 6.85 8.06
CA GLU A 23 5.13 7.01 9.11
C GLU A 23 4.54 6.70 10.50
N LEU A 24 3.36 7.23 10.82
CA LEU A 24 2.68 6.92 12.09
C LEU A 24 2.32 5.44 12.20
N TYR A 25 1.84 4.84 11.11
CA TYR A 25 1.50 3.42 11.06
C TYR A 25 2.71 2.53 11.35
N ALA A 26 3.88 2.85 10.79
CA ALA A 26 5.11 2.10 11.02
C ALA A 26 5.50 2.03 12.51
N HIS A 27 5.13 3.04 13.30
CA HIS A 27 5.39 3.08 14.75
C HIS A 27 4.24 2.53 15.60
N SER A 28 2.99 2.87 15.26
CA SER A 28 1.82 2.57 16.10
C SER A 28 1.25 1.17 15.89
N ARG A 29 1.44 0.58 14.70
CA ARG A 29 0.86 -0.72 14.29
C ARG A 29 -0.66 -0.82 14.47
N ASN A 30 -1.39 0.30 14.52
CA ASN A 30 -2.85 0.28 14.59
C ASN A 30 -3.46 0.15 13.18
N SER A 31 -3.45 -1.07 12.66
CA SER A 31 -3.83 -1.36 11.27
C SER A 31 -5.27 -0.95 10.93
N GLU A 32 -6.25 -1.19 11.81
CA GLU A 32 -7.65 -0.86 11.54
C GLU A 32 -7.86 0.65 11.42
N LYS A 33 -7.34 1.43 12.38
CA LYS A 33 -7.45 2.89 12.32
C LYS A 33 -6.73 3.46 11.10
N THR A 34 -5.50 2.99 10.83
CA THR A 34 -4.74 3.43 9.65
C THR A 34 -5.47 3.08 8.35
N TYR A 35 -6.12 1.91 8.27
CA TYR A 35 -6.89 1.52 7.10
C TYR A 35 -8.04 2.50 6.81
N GLN A 36 -8.82 2.85 7.83
CA GLN A 36 -9.92 3.83 7.69
C GLN A 36 -9.40 5.22 7.29
N GLU A 37 -8.33 5.70 7.93
CA GLU A 37 -7.72 6.98 7.57
C GLU A 37 -7.14 6.97 6.16
N LEU A 38 -6.56 5.86 5.70
CA LEU A 38 -6.06 5.71 4.34
C LEU A 38 -7.20 5.79 3.34
N LEU A 39 -8.32 5.07 3.55
CA LEU A 39 -9.48 5.12 2.66
C LEU A 39 -10.05 6.55 2.51
N ALA A 40 -10.04 7.34 3.58
CA ALA A 40 -10.46 8.74 3.52
C ALA A 40 -9.58 9.62 2.59
N LEU A 41 -8.37 9.17 2.24
CA LEU A 41 -7.48 9.87 1.30
C LEU A 41 -7.78 9.54 -0.16
N GLU A 42 -8.60 8.51 -0.45
CA GLU A 42 -8.87 8.05 -1.81
C GLU A 42 -9.35 9.16 -2.77
N PRO A 43 -10.25 10.09 -2.36
CA PRO A 43 -10.68 11.20 -3.23
C PRO A 43 -9.57 12.20 -3.60
N LEU A 44 -8.43 12.16 -2.90
CA LEU A 44 -7.29 13.05 -3.18
C LEU A 44 -6.39 12.52 -4.30
N ILE A 45 -6.55 11.27 -4.72
CA ILE A 45 -5.74 10.63 -5.76
C ILE A 45 -6.05 11.25 -7.12
N ARG A 46 -5.00 11.67 -7.85
CA ARG A 46 -5.12 12.32 -9.16
C ARG A 46 -4.38 11.59 -10.28
N THR A 47 -3.39 10.79 -9.94
CA THR A 47 -2.53 10.11 -10.92
C THR A 47 -2.58 8.60 -10.78
N LYS A 48 -2.20 7.88 -11.85
CA LYS A 48 -2.01 6.43 -11.82
C LYS A 48 -0.95 6.01 -10.80
N GLY A 49 0.12 6.80 -10.65
CA GLY A 49 1.17 6.57 -9.66
C GLY A 49 0.65 6.66 -8.21
N GLU A 50 -0.16 7.68 -7.91
CA GLU A 50 -0.80 7.82 -6.60
C GLU A 50 -1.79 6.69 -6.32
N ARG A 51 -2.56 6.25 -7.33
CA ARG A 51 -3.47 5.10 -7.21
C ARG A 51 -2.69 3.82 -6.88
N ALA A 52 -1.57 3.58 -7.56
CA ALA A 52 -0.73 2.41 -7.32
C ALA A 52 -0.11 2.44 -5.91
N MET A 53 0.40 3.60 -5.47
CA MET A 53 0.92 3.77 -4.11
C MET A 53 -0.17 3.57 -3.05
N PHE A 54 -1.36 4.13 -3.26
CA PHE A 54 -2.52 3.90 -2.39
C PHE A 54 -2.83 2.41 -2.25
N ASN A 55 -2.95 1.70 -3.38
CA ASN A 55 -3.26 0.27 -3.39
C ASN A 55 -2.16 -0.58 -2.75
N LEU A 56 -0.88 -0.25 -2.97
CA LEU A 56 0.25 -0.95 -2.33
C LEU A 56 0.21 -0.81 -0.81
N ASN A 57 0.00 0.40 -0.29
CA ASN A 57 -0.10 0.64 1.15
C ASN A 57 -1.36 -0.03 1.73
N ARG A 58 -2.49 0.05 1.02
CA ARG A 58 -3.75 -0.60 1.42
C ARG A 58 -3.59 -2.12 1.54
N ALA A 59 -2.92 -2.76 0.57
CA ALA A 59 -2.61 -4.18 0.61
C ALA A 59 -1.69 -4.54 1.79
N GLY A 60 -0.67 -3.72 2.08
CA GLY A 60 0.20 -3.92 3.24
C GLY A 60 -0.55 -3.88 4.58
N ILE A 61 -1.48 -2.93 4.74
CA ILE A 61 -2.31 -2.84 5.96
C ILE A 61 -3.27 -4.02 6.06
N LEU A 62 -3.88 -4.45 4.96
CA LEU A 62 -4.74 -5.66 4.93
C LEU A 62 -3.96 -6.92 5.29
N TYR A 63 -2.70 -7.04 4.84
CA TYR A 63 -1.81 -8.12 5.24
C TYR A 63 -1.59 -8.13 6.76
N ASP A 64 -1.29 -6.98 7.37
CA ASP A 64 -1.13 -6.86 8.83
C ASP A 64 -2.43 -7.15 9.61
N MET A 65 -3.59 -7.04 8.96
CA MET A 65 -4.91 -7.43 9.49
C MET A 65 -5.28 -8.88 9.18
N TYR A 66 -4.34 -9.70 8.65
CA TYR A 66 -4.57 -11.10 8.25
C TYR A 66 -5.62 -11.28 7.13
N ARG A 67 -5.99 -10.21 6.42
CA ARG A 67 -6.97 -10.20 5.31
C ARG A 67 -6.28 -10.48 3.99
N TYR A 68 -5.60 -11.61 3.90
CA TYR A 68 -4.67 -11.92 2.81
C TYR A 68 -5.32 -12.00 1.43
N ARG A 69 -6.53 -12.54 1.34
CA ARG A 69 -7.27 -12.64 0.07
C ARG A 69 -7.58 -11.26 -0.51
N GLU A 70 -8.05 -10.34 0.32
CA GLU A 70 -8.32 -8.97 -0.10
C GLU A 70 -7.04 -8.21 -0.45
N ALA A 71 -5.95 -8.44 0.30
CA ALA A 71 -4.64 -7.90 -0.06
C ALA A 71 -4.20 -8.41 -1.44
N ALA A 72 -4.37 -9.71 -1.73
CA ALA A 72 -4.04 -10.30 -3.02
C ALA A 72 -4.86 -9.69 -4.16
N ASP A 73 -6.17 -9.52 -3.96
CA ASP A 73 -7.07 -8.94 -4.96
C ASP A 73 -6.63 -7.51 -5.34
N ILE A 74 -6.32 -6.66 -4.34
CA ILE A 74 -5.80 -5.31 -4.59
C ILE A 74 -4.48 -5.35 -5.35
N MET A 75 -3.56 -6.25 -4.97
CA MET A 75 -2.25 -6.36 -5.62
C MET A 75 -2.35 -6.78 -7.10
N ARG A 76 -3.44 -7.42 -7.53
CA ARG A 76 -3.69 -7.78 -8.93
C ARG A 76 -4.03 -6.55 -9.78
N GLU A 77 -4.63 -5.53 -9.18
CA GLU A 77 -5.06 -4.32 -9.88
C GLU A 77 -3.94 -3.28 -10.04
N ILE A 78 -2.82 -3.44 -9.32
CA ILE A 78 -1.70 -2.51 -9.40
C ILE A 78 -0.97 -2.69 -10.74
N PRO A 79 -0.97 -1.69 -11.64
CA PRO A 79 -0.22 -1.77 -12.89
C PRO A 79 1.29 -1.65 -12.63
N ALA A 80 2.08 -2.21 -13.54
CA ALA A 80 3.51 -1.94 -13.58
C ALA A 80 3.75 -0.44 -13.84
N LEU A 81 4.68 0.17 -13.10
CA LEU A 81 4.98 1.60 -13.22
C LEU A 81 6.45 1.84 -13.54
N ASN A 82 7.35 1.27 -12.74
CA ASN A 82 8.79 1.36 -12.91
C ASN A 82 9.47 0.24 -12.11
N PRO A 83 10.72 -0.13 -12.45
CA PRO A 83 11.37 -1.29 -11.85
C PRO A 83 11.47 -1.27 -10.32
N GLU A 84 11.70 -0.11 -9.70
CA GLU A 84 11.84 0.00 -8.24
C GLU A 84 10.49 -0.17 -7.54
N PHE A 85 9.41 0.43 -8.07
CA PHE A 85 8.07 0.24 -7.54
C PHE A 85 7.55 -1.19 -7.77
N ASP A 86 7.84 -1.76 -8.94
CA ASP A 86 7.40 -3.10 -9.32
C ASP A 86 8.09 -4.17 -8.44
N ALA A 87 9.35 -3.94 -8.06
CA ALA A 87 10.05 -4.80 -7.10
C ALA A 87 9.36 -4.82 -5.72
N GLN A 88 8.92 -3.65 -5.22
CA GLN A 88 8.15 -3.59 -3.96
C GLN A 88 6.82 -4.33 -4.07
N CYS A 89 6.14 -4.20 -5.21
CA CYS A 89 4.91 -4.94 -5.46
C CYS A 89 5.14 -6.46 -5.50
N ALA A 90 6.23 -6.91 -6.13
CA ALA A 90 6.59 -8.33 -6.19
C ALA A 90 6.91 -8.90 -4.80
N GLU A 91 7.64 -8.16 -3.97
CA GLU A 91 7.92 -8.55 -2.59
C GLU A 91 6.62 -8.71 -1.79
N MET A 92 5.69 -7.76 -1.91
CA MET A 92 4.41 -7.81 -1.22
C MET A 92 3.53 -8.97 -1.69
N LYS A 93 3.45 -9.22 -3.00
CA LYS A 93 2.76 -10.39 -3.56
C LYS A 93 3.33 -11.69 -2.99
N THR A 94 4.65 -11.80 -2.92
CA THR A 94 5.32 -12.98 -2.36
C THR A 94 4.96 -13.20 -0.90
N LYS A 95 4.96 -12.14 -0.07
CA LYS A 95 4.56 -12.20 1.34
C LYS A 95 3.12 -12.67 1.50
N ILE A 96 2.19 -12.07 0.74
CA ILE A 96 0.77 -12.41 0.79
C ILE A 96 0.56 -13.88 0.40
N MET A 97 1.13 -14.32 -0.72
CA MET A 97 0.99 -15.71 -1.17
C MET A 97 1.56 -16.71 -0.15
N ALA A 98 2.74 -16.43 0.39
CA ALA A 98 3.35 -17.27 1.41
C ALA A 98 2.54 -17.32 2.71
N ALA A 99 1.80 -16.26 3.05
CA ALA A 99 0.92 -16.23 4.21
C ALA A 99 -0.40 -16.99 3.96
N MET A 100 -0.97 -16.90 2.75
CA MET A 100 -2.14 -17.68 2.36
C MET A 100 -1.87 -19.18 2.42
N THR A 101 -0.77 -19.65 1.82
CA THR A 101 -0.39 -21.08 1.86
C THR A 101 -0.13 -21.57 3.29
N ARG A 102 0.45 -20.73 4.16
CA ARG A 102 0.68 -21.09 5.57
C ARG A 102 -0.61 -21.07 6.41
N GLY A 103 -1.57 -20.23 6.06
CA GLY A 103 -2.87 -20.13 6.74
C GLY A 103 -3.85 -21.24 6.33
N GLU A 104 -3.73 -21.78 5.12
CA GLU A 104 -4.53 -22.92 4.62
C GLU A 104 -4.23 -24.26 5.32
N HIS A 105 -3.16 -24.32 6.13
CA HIS A 105 -2.74 -25.50 6.89
C HIS A 105 -3.00 -25.39 8.41
N ARG A 106 -3.76 -24.40 8.86
CA ARG A 106 -4.26 -24.29 10.25
C ARG A 106 -5.75 -24.59 10.30
#